data_AF-A0A9D7TNR7-F1
#
_entry.id   AF-A0A9D7TNR7-F1
#
_cell.length_a   1.000
_cell.length_b   1.000
_cell.length_c   1.000
_cell.angle_alpha   90.00
_cell.angle_beta   90.00
_cell.angle_gamma   90.00
#
_symmetry.space_group_name_H-M   'P 1'
#
loop_
_entity.id
_entity.type
_entity.pdbx_description
1 polymer ?
#
loop_
_entity_poly.entity_id
_entity_poly.type
_entity_poly.pdbx_seq_one_letter_code
_entity_poly.pdbx_strand_id
1 'polypeptide(L)'
;MTTTSGVGFYEFANLVPGNYMVEFVRPAPNGNGQKYVSSPRDAGGDDTKDSDADIVTGKTVVYTLNSGDNNMTVDAGFYRCAEVGDYVWYDGLSSVSNNVQDAGDVGLNNVTVELYNQSNPVVVFMTQQTRNGPDGKPGYYLFECVPPGIYKIRVKTPNPTYEFVTPNFGLDDNIDSDVTDFPNESTLNFTVTYAQIIHDIDIGFKSKPLPVDLSRFDGRWNQIKDVNELDWATLSEQNSDFFEVQRSFKGSRYFAIGQVKSAGNSNTLKVYNFVDDDISSNGIYSYRLRQVDIDGKETFTKVVNIIVDRVSDRSVVMYPNPATQMVTVELSANEGSKVAASIFDNTGKLVMGGIFDEVLQKSKNAYNIDINILKPGVYTLMVILDGDISTHKLIVIK
;
A
#
# COMPACT_ATOMS: atom_id res chain seq x y z
N MET A 1 -51.88 -12.14 -39.55
CA MET A 1 -50.59 -12.50 -38.92
C MET A 1 -50.04 -13.70 -39.66
N THR A 2 -48.74 -13.73 -39.91
CA THR A 2 -48.01 -14.86 -40.50
C THR A 2 -46.70 -15.04 -39.73
N THR A 3 -45.93 -16.07 -40.03
CA THR A 3 -44.60 -16.30 -39.45
C THR A 3 -43.62 -16.54 -40.59
N THR A 4 -42.41 -16.03 -40.45
CA THR A 4 -41.35 -16.29 -41.43
C THR A 4 -41.05 -17.78 -41.52
N SER A 5 -40.76 -18.24 -42.74
CA SER A 5 -40.32 -19.60 -43.02
C SER A 5 -38.90 -19.85 -42.47
N GLY A 6 -38.44 -21.10 -42.50
CA GLY A 6 -37.07 -21.46 -42.06
C GLY A 6 -35.93 -20.81 -42.85
N VAL A 7 -36.24 -20.15 -43.97
CA VAL A 7 -35.30 -19.37 -44.79
C VAL A 7 -35.58 -17.86 -44.75
N GLY A 8 -36.49 -17.39 -43.89
CA GLY A 8 -36.74 -15.97 -43.62
C GLY A 8 -37.91 -15.33 -44.40
N PHE A 9 -38.45 -15.98 -45.43
CA PHE A 9 -39.56 -15.41 -46.21
C PHE A 9 -40.90 -15.44 -45.47
N TYR A 10 -41.73 -14.42 -45.69
CA TYR A 10 -43.13 -14.37 -45.28
C TYR A 10 -43.99 -13.83 -46.44
N GLU A 11 -45.30 -14.08 -46.42
CA GLU A 11 -46.21 -13.60 -47.46
C GLU A 11 -47.59 -13.27 -46.88
N PHE A 12 -48.22 -12.24 -47.45
CA PHE A 12 -49.65 -11.97 -47.32
C PHE A 12 -50.28 -11.97 -48.72
N ALA A 13 -50.88 -13.10 -49.11
CA ALA A 13 -51.48 -13.27 -50.44
C ALA A 13 -52.95 -12.82 -50.49
N ASN A 14 -53.44 -12.53 -51.70
CA ASN A 14 -54.84 -12.18 -52.00
C ASN A 14 -55.36 -10.97 -51.20
N LEU A 15 -54.52 -9.97 -51.01
CA LEU A 15 -54.90 -8.71 -50.36
C LEU A 15 -55.84 -7.90 -51.27
N VAL A 16 -56.91 -7.36 -50.69
CA VAL A 16 -57.80 -6.41 -51.38
C VAL A 16 -57.05 -5.08 -51.55
N PRO A 17 -57.22 -4.35 -52.68
CA PRO A 17 -56.63 -3.03 -52.84
C PRO A 17 -56.90 -2.10 -51.65
N GLY A 18 -55.87 -1.42 -51.16
CA GLY A 18 -55.93 -0.64 -49.93
C GLY A 18 -54.56 -0.26 -49.37
N ASN A 19 -54.57 0.35 -48.19
CA ASN A 19 -53.36 0.82 -47.52
C ASN A 19 -52.97 -0.14 -46.40
N TYR A 20 -51.74 -0.63 -46.42
CA TYR A 20 -51.23 -1.62 -45.47
C TYR A 20 -49.89 -1.19 -44.88
N MET A 21 -49.60 -1.66 -43.68
CA MET A 21 -48.25 -1.63 -43.09
C MET A 21 -47.96 -3.00 -42.51
N VAL A 22 -46.69 -3.37 -42.44
CA VAL A 22 -46.24 -4.62 -41.80
C VAL A 22 -45.63 -4.27 -40.44
N GLU A 23 -45.98 -5.03 -39.41
CA GLU A 23 -45.36 -4.96 -38.09
C GLU A 23 -44.56 -6.24 -37.85
N PHE A 24 -43.24 -6.08 -37.73
CA PHE A 24 -42.33 -7.17 -37.45
C PHE A 24 -42.09 -7.28 -35.94
N VAL A 25 -42.46 -8.43 -35.40
CA VAL A 25 -42.15 -8.76 -34.00
C VAL A 25 -40.69 -9.19 -33.92
N ARG A 26 -39.92 -8.49 -33.09
CA ARG A 26 -38.52 -8.81 -32.82
C ARG A 26 -38.38 -10.26 -32.33
N PRO A 27 -37.39 -11.03 -32.81
CA PRO A 27 -37.13 -12.37 -32.31
C PRO A 27 -36.96 -12.40 -30.78
N ALA A 28 -37.58 -13.39 -30.14
CA ALA A 28 -37.31 -13.68 -28.74
C ALA A 28 -35.83 -14.08 -28.55
N PRO A 29 -35.27 -13.92 -27.34
CA PRO A 29 -33.93 -14.41 -27.05
C PRO A 29 -33.79 -15.89 -27.40
N ASN A 30 -32.63 -16.29 -27.95
CA ASN A 30 -32.40 -17.70 -28.27
C ASN A 30 -32.16 -18.54 -27.00
N GLY A 31 -31.96 -19.85 -27.17
CA GLY A 31 -31.73 -20.77 -26.03
C GLY A 31 -30.51 -20.44 -25.15
N ASN A 32 -29.61 -19.58 -25.64
CA ASN A 32 -28.43 -19.09 -24.91
C ASN A 32 -28.65 -17.67 -24.33
N GLY A 33 -29.88 -17.16 -24.34
CA GLY A 33 -30.23 -15.83 -23.82
C GLY A 33 -29.86 -14.66 -24.75
N GLN A 34 -29.29 -14.91 -25.92
CA GLN A 34 -28.82 -13.84 -26.81
C GLN A 34 -29.98 -13.02 -27.35
N LYS A 35 -29.87 -11.70 -27.20
CA LYS A 35 -30.89 -10.73 -27.62
C LYS A 35 -30.63 -10.21 -29.03
N TYR A 36 -31.72 -9.87 -29.71
CA TYR A 36 -31.71 -9.27 -31.04
C TYR A 36 -32.14 -7.80 -30.98
N VAL A 37 -31.65 -7.00 -31.91
CA VAL A 37 -32.06 -5.61 -32.13
C VAL A 37 -32.34 -5.40 -33.61
N SER A 38 -33.23 -4.46 -33.92
CA SER A 38 -33.59 -4.15 -35.31
C SER A 38 -32.42 -3.47 -36.02
N SER A 39 -32.15 -3.85 -37.28
CA SER A 39 -31.21 -3.12 -38.13
C SER A 39 -31.73 -1.71 -38.41
N PRO A 40 -30.83 -0.74 -38.67
CA PRO A 40 -31.26 0.59 -39.10
C PRO A 40 -32.12 0.50 -40.36
N ARG A 41 -33.16 1.35 -40.38
CA ARG A 41 -34.06 1.44 -41.52
C ARG A 41 -33.37 2.05 -42.74
N ASP A 42 -33.70 1.54 -43.92
CA ASP A 42 -33.24 2.01 -45.24
C ASP A 42 -31.70 2.13 -45.35
N ALA A 43 -30.98 1.23 -44.67
CA ALA A 43 -29.53 1.26 -44.55
C ALA A 43 -28.83 0.85 -45.86
N GLY A 44 -28.05 1.75 -46.46
CA GLY A 44 -27.30 1.47 -47.69
C GLY A 44 -28.09 1.70 -48.98
N GLY A 45 -29.39 2.02 -48.89
CA GLY A 45 -30.23 2.53 -49.98
C GLY A 45 -30.58 1.54 -51.09
N ASP A 46 -30.33 0.24 -50.88
CA ASP A 46 -30.77 -0.83 -51.76
C ASP A 46 -32.00 -1.50 -51.12
N ASP A 47 -33.18 -1.09 -51.58
CA ASP A 47 -34.51 -1.53 -51.12
C ASP A 47 -34.68 -3.06 -51.19
N THR A 48 -33.83 -3.78 -51.93
CA THR A 48 -33.88 -5.25 -52.02
C THR A 48 -33.05 -5.96 -50.95
N LYS A 49 -32.34 -5.21 -50.10
CA LYS A 49 -31.37 -5.72 -49.13
C LYS A 49 -31.38 -5.02 -47.79
N ASP A 50 -32.01 -3.85 -47.70
CA ASP A 50 -32.11 -3.11 -46.46
C ASP A 50 -33.34 -3.55 -45.64
N SER A 51 -33.75 -2.72 -44.69
CA SER A 51 -34.81 -3.03 -43.74
C SER A 51 -35.78 -1.88 -43.76
N ASP A 52 -37.06 -2.12 -43.99
CA ASP A 52 -38.11 -1.11 -44.02
C ASP A 52 -38.69 -0.81 -42.63
N ALA A 53 -38.51 -1.74 -41.69
CA ALA A 53 -39.12 -1.65 -40.37
C ALA A 53 -38.46 -0.58 -39.51
N ASP A 54 -39.29 0.25 -38.86
CA ASP A 54 -38.85 1.21 -37.85
C ASP A 54 -38.20 0.50 -36.65
N ILE A 55 -37.07 1.03 -36.18
CA ILE A 55 -36.22 0.36 -35.18
C ILE A 55 -36.86 0.25 -33.80
N VAL A 56 -37.84 1.11 -33.49
CA VAL A 56 -38.51 1.17 -32.18
C VAL A 56 -39.82 0.40 -32.23
N THR A 57 -40.64 0.66 -33.24
CA THR A 57 -42.00 0.13 -33.34
C THR A 57 -42.10 -1.17 -34.11
N GLY A 58 -41.07 -1.54 -34.90
CA GLY A 58 -41.09 -2.68 -35.80
C GLY A 58 -42.02 -2.49 -37.00
N LYS A 59 -42.60 -1.31 -37.20
CA LYS A 59 -43.57 -1.03 -38.26
C LYS A 59 -42.92 -0.44 -39.49
N THR A 60 -43.35 -0.87 -40.66
CA THR A 60 -42.98 -0.24 -41.93
C THR A 60 -43.74 1.06 -42.15
N VAL A 61 -43.43 1.77 -43.23
CA VAL A 61 -44.33 2.78 -43.79
C VAL A 61 -45.62 2.14 -44.32
N VAL A 62 -46.58 3.00 -44.67
CA VAL A 62 -47.81 2.59 -45.34
C VAL A 62 -47.53 2.36 -46.82
N TYR A 63 -47.87 1.17 -47.31
CA TYR A 63 -47.88 0.80 -48.73
C TYR A 63 -49.32 0.83 -49.25
N THR A 64 -49.51 1.51 -50.38
CA THR A 64 -50.79 1.51 -51.12
C THR A 64 -50.75 0.41 -52.17
N LEU A 65 -51.63 -0.58 -52.07
CA LEU A 65 -51.75 -1.68 -53.04
C LEU A 65 -52.97 -1.48 -53.95
N ASN A 66 -52.76 -1.55 -55.26
CA ASN A 66 -53.79 -1.62 -56.29
C ASN A 66 -54.02 -3.07 -56.74
N SER A 67 -55.07 -3.29 -57.53
CA SER A 67 -55.39 -4.62 -58.05
C SER A 67 -54.29 -5.11 -58.99
N GLY A 68 -53.63 -6.21 -58.62
CA GLY A 68 -52.54 -6.82 -59.39
C GLY A 68 -51.13 -6.44 -58.91
N ASP A 69 -51.01 -5.55 -57.92
CA ASP A 69 -49.71 -5.17 -57.34
C ASP A 69 -49.11 -6.32 -56.53
N ASN A 70 -47.78 -6.48 -56.63
CA ASN A 70 -46.99 -7.40 -55.82
C ASN A 70 -45.76 -6.65 -55.30
N ASN A 71 -45.69 -6.42 -53.99
CA ASN A 71 -44.50 -5.88 -53.33
C ASN A 71 -43.76 -7.01 -52.61
N MET A 72 -42.51 -7.25 -53.01
CA MET A 72 -41.64 -8.31 -52.46
C MET A 72 -40.38 -7.75 -51.79
N THR A 73 -40.30 -6.44 -51.56
CA THR A 73 -39.11 -5.77 -51.00
C THR A 73 -39.36 -5.24 -49.59
N VAL A 74 -40.35 -5.81 -48.87
CA VAL A 74 -40.68 -5.38 -47.51
C VAL A 74 -39.94 -6.26 -46.51
N ASP A 75 -38.82 -5.76 -46.02
CA ASP A 75 -37.83 -6.50 -45.24
C ASP A 75 -37.68 -5.94 -43.81
N ALA A 76 -37.22 -6.82 -42.91
CA ALA A 76 -36.85 -6.42 -41.56
C ALA A 76 -35.60 -7.20 -41.10
N GLY A 77 -34.50 -6.48 -40.98
CA GLY A 77 -33.26 -7.04 -40.48
C GLY A 77 -33.22 -7.02 -38.94
N PHE A 78 -32.66 -8.09 -38.37
CA PHE A 78 -32.33 -8.17 -36.95
C PHE A 78 -30.90 -8.65 -36.79
N TYR A 79 -30.15 -8.02 -35.91
CA TYR A 79 -28.79 -8.45 -35.56
C TYR A 79 -28.69 -8.74 -34.07
N ARG A 80 -27.77 -9.62 -33.70
CA ARG A 80 -27.48 -9.92 -32.30
C ARG A 80 -26.80 -8.71 -31.66
N CYS A 81 -27.29 -8.31 -30.51
CA CYS A 81 -26.71 -7.18 -29.80
C CYS A 81 -25.42 -7.60 -29.08
N ALA A 82 -24.51 -6.65 -28.86
CA ALA A 82 -23.25 -6.95 -28.19
C ALA A 82 -23.43 -6.93 -26.66
N GLU A 83 -22.56 -7.67 -25.97
CA GLU A 83 -22.54 -7.81 -24.53
C GLU A 83 -21.15 -7.43 -24.00
N VAL A 84 -21.13 -6.67 -22.91
CA VAL A 84 -19.89 -6.25 -22.23
C VAL A 84 -20.06 -6.45 -20.74
N GLY A 85 -19.16 -7.19 -20.10
CA GLY A 85 -19.20 -7.44 -18.66
C GLY A 85 -17.98 -8.24 -18.23
N ASP A 86 -17.98 -8.65 -16.97
CA ASP A 86 -17.39 -9.89 -16.45
C ASP A 86 -17.55 -9.90 -14.91
N TYR A 87 -16.45 -9.85 -14.14
CA TYR A 87 -16.46 -9.88 -12.68
C TYR A 87 -15.76 -8.69 -12.01
N VAL A 88 -16.17 -8.47 -10.76
CA VAL A 88 -15.51 -7.61 -9.80
C VAL A 88 -15.15 -8.47 -8.58
N TRP A 89 -13.88 -8.54 -8.20
CA TRP A 89 -13.43 -9.38 -7.09
C TRP A 89 -12.54 -8.64 -6.09
N TYR A 90 -12.34 -9.29 -4.95
CA TYR A 90 -11.44 -8.89 -3.90
C TYR A 90 -10.30 -9.90 -3.75
N ASP A 91 -9.09 -9.42 -4.04
CA ASP A 91 -7.80 -10.07 -3.82
C ASP A 91 -7.36 -9.82 -2.36
N GLY A 92 -7.62 -10.79 -1.47
CA GLY A 92 -7.23 -10.63 -0.06
C GLY A 92 -7.66 -11.68 0.97
N LEU A 93 -8.37 -12.75 0.59
CA LEU A 93 -8.78 -13.81 1.55
C LEU A 93 -7.98 -15.11 1.45
N SER A 94 -7.10 -15.24 0.45
CA SER A 94 -6.24 -16.40 0.23
C SER A 94 -4.78 -16.11 0.63
N SER A 95 -3.98 -17.16 0.83
CA SER A 95 -2.60 -17.12 1.33
C SER A 95 -1.57 -16.45 0.41
N VAL A 96 -1.98 -15.76 -0.65
CA VAL A 96 -1.14 -14.93 -1.51
C VAL A 96 -1.99 -13.84 -2.16
N SER A 97 -1.97 -12.63 -1.63
CA SER A 97 -2.42 -11.48 -2.42
C SER A 97 -1.44 -11.31 -3.57
N ASN A 98 -1.88 -11.65 -4.78
CA ASN A 98 -1.03 -11.81 -5.94
C ASN A 98 -1.46 -10.93 -7.13
N ASN A 99 -2.49 -10.10 -6.98
CA ASN A 99 -3.09 -9.25 -8.02
C ASN A 99 -3.76 -10.03 -9.17
N VAL A 100 -4.14 -11.28 -8.97
CA VAL A 100 -4.79 -12.15 -9.96
C VAL A 100 -6.07 -12.72 -9.34
N GLN A 101 -7.13 -12.88 -10.13
CA GLN A 101 -8.34 -13.57 -9.73
C GLN A 101 -8.06 -15.08 -9.54
N ASP A 102 -8.12 -15.56 -8.30
CA ASP A 102 -7.90 -16.98 -7.99
C ASP A 102 -9.02 -17.62 -7.15
N ALA A 103 -8.92 -18.94 -6.93
CA ALA A 103 -9.97 -19.72 -6.28
C ALA A 103 -10.27 -19.30 -4.83
N GLY A 104 -9.39 -18.52 -4.19
CA GLY A 104 -9.59 -17.98 -2.85
C GLY A 104 -10.20 -16.58 -2.81
N ASP A 105 -10.34 -15.93 -3.97
CA ASP A 105 -10.91 -14.59 -4.06
C ASP A 105 -12.44 -14.61 -4.01
N VAL A 106 -12.99 -13.48 -3.55
CA VAL A 106 -14.44 -13.31 -3.43
C VAL A 106 -14.93 -12.22 -4.37
N GLY A 107 -15.98 -12.52 -5.11
CA GLY A 107 -16.68 -11.52 -5.90
C GLY A 107 -17.39 -10.49 -5.03
N LEU A 108 -17.43 -9.24 -5.49
CA LEU A 108 -18.01 -8.10 -4.78
C LEU A 108 -19.34 -7.68 -5.42
N ASN A 109 -20.46 -7.87 -4.71
CA ASN A 109 -21.78 -7.38 -5.14
C ASN A 109 -22.02 -5.92 -4.76
N ASN A 110 -22.99 -5.27 -5.43
CA ASN A 110 -23.40 -3.88 -5.25
C ASN A 110 -22.33 -2.83 -5.59
N VAL A 111 -21.28 -3.22 -6.31
CA VAL A 111 -20.28 -2.30 -6.87
C VAL A 111 -20.88 -1.65 -8.11
N THR A 112 -20.78 -0.33 -8.20
CA THR A 112 -21.34 0.41 -9.35
C THR A 112 -20.34 0.43 -10.50
N VAL A 113 -20.76 -0.06 -11.66
CA VAL A 113 -19.99 -0.09 -12.91
C VAL A 113 -20.70 0.79 -13.93
N GLU A 114 -19.99 1.71 -14.57
CA GLU A 114 -20.49 2.70 -15.52
C GLU A 114 -19.78 2.54 -16.86
N LEU A 115 -20.55 2.36 -17.93
CA LEU A 115 -20.03 2.33 -19.30
C LEU A 115 -20.14 3.74 -19.91
N TYR A 116 -19.05 4.22 -20.50
CA TYR A 116 -18.99 5.51 -21.19
C TYR A 116 -18.70 5.30 -22.67
N ASN A 117 -19.44 6.00 -23.54
CA ASN A 117 -19.19 6.02 -24.98
C ASN A 117 -18.23 7.16 -25.33
N GLN A 118 -17.16 6.87 -26.08
CA GLN A 118 -16.13 7.84 -26.43
C GLN A 118 -16.63 8.98 -27.32
N SER A 119 -17.77 8.82 -28.02
CA SER A 119 -18.43 9.92 -28.74
C SER A 119 -19.04 10.97 -27.81
N ASN A 120 -19.32 10.62 -26.54
CA ASN A 120 -19.75 11.55 -25.50
C ASN A 120 -19.24 11.08 -24.12
N PRO A 121 -17.94 11.28 -23.82
CA PRO A 121 -17.29 10.66 -22.66
C PRO A 121 -17.64 11.31 -21.33
N VAL A 122 -18.47 12.36 -21.32
CA VAL A 122 -18.86 13.12 -20.11
C VAL A 122 -20.14 12.55 -19.48
N VAL A 123 -20.98 11.88 -20.27
CA VAL A 123 -22.26 11.32 -19.82
C VAL A 123 -22.15 9.81 -19.71
N VAL A 124 -22.63 9.26 -18.59
CA VAL A 124 -22.73 7.81 -18.41
C VAL A 124 -23.70 7.26 -19.47
N PHE A 125 -23.24 6.29 -20.27
CA PHE A 125 -24.06 5.66 -21.29
C PHE A 125 -24.95 4.58 -20.68
N MET A 126 -24.38 3.71 -19.84
CA MET A 126 -25.12 2.71 -19.06
C MET A 126 -24.51 2.55 -17.67
N THR A 127 -25.33 2.15 -16.69
CA THR A 127 -24.90 1.86 -15.32
C THR A 127 -25.42 0.48 -14.92
N GLN A 128 -24.56 -0.30 -14.26
CA GLN A 128 -24.91 -1.55 -13.62
C GLN A 128 -24.44 -1.56 -12.17
N GLN A 129 -25.07 -2.40 -11.36
CA GLN A 129 -24.51 -2.84 -10.09
C GLN A 129 -24.19 -4.33 -10.19
N THR A 130 -23.03 -4.71 -9.65
CA THR A 130 -22.63 -6.11 -9.58
C THR A 130 -23.60 -6.92 -8.72
N ARG A 131 -23.80 -8.17 -9.10
CA ARG A 131 -24.76 -9.10 -8.48
C ARG A 131 -24.25 -10.53 -8.60
N ASN A 132 -25.02 -11.50 -8.09
CA ASN A 132 -24.73 -12.89 -8.38
C ASN A 132 -24.94 -13.18 -9.87
N GLY A 133 -23.95 -13.82 -10.49
CA GLY A 133 -23.96 -14.25 -11.88
C GLY A 133 -24.85 -15.48 -12.13
N PRO A 134 -24.96 -15.93 -13.39
CA PRO A 134 -25.73 -17.12 -13.76
C PRO A 134 -25.27 -18.40 -13.07
N ASP A 135 -24.00 -18.49 -12.67
CA ASP A 135 -23.42 -19.58 -11.91
C ASP A 135 -23.61 -19.45 -10.38
N GLY A 136 -24.25 -18.36 -9.94
CA GLY A 136 -24.50 -18.05 -8.54
C GLY A 136 -23.35 -17.34 -7.82
N LYS A 137 -22.21 -17.09 -8.49
CA LYS A 137 -21.07 -16.41 -7.87
C LYS A 137 -21.30 -14.89 -7.80
N PRO A 138 -20.90 -14.21 -6.70
CA PRO A 138 -21.00 -12.77 -6.59
C PRO A 138 -20.02 -12.05 -7.53
N GLY A 139 -20.19 -10.74 -7.72
CA GLY A 139 -19.26 -9.89 -8.47
C GLY A 139 -19.63 -9.67 -9.93
N TYR A 140 -20.62 -10.38 -10.45
CA TYR A 140 -20.97 -10.35 -11.87
C TYR A 140 -21.68 -9.07 -12.30
N TYR A 141 -21.30 -8.50 -13.44
CA TYR A 141 -22.04 -7.44 -14.11
C TYR A 141 -22.12 -7.68 -15.62
N LEU A 142 -23.17 -7.18 -16.25
CA LEU A 142 -23.39 -7.32 -17.69
C LEU A 142 -24.14 -6.12 -18.24
N PHE A 143 -23.55 -5.43 -19.22
CA PHE A 143 -24.21 -4.49 -20.10
C PHE A 143 -24.71 -5.23 -21.33
N GLU A 144 -26.03 -5.26 -21.48
CA GLU A 144 -26.68 -5.92 -22.61
C GLU A 144 -26.99 -4.92 -23.71
N CYS A 145 -26.88 -5.39 -24.95
CA CYS A 145 -27.20 -4.62 -26.15
C CYS A 145 -26.44 -3.30 -26.29
N VAL A 146 -25.13 -3.37 -26.04
CA VAL A 146 -24.20 -2.26 -26.30
C VAL A 146 -24.11 -2.04 -27.82
N PRO A 147 -24.43 -0.84 -28.34
CA PRO A 147 -24.25 -0.54 -29.76
C PRO A 147 -22.77 -0.53 -30.15
N PRO A 148 -22.43 -0.78 -31.43
CA PRO A 148 -21.04 -0.65 -31.87
C PRO A 148 -20.47 0.74 -31.62
N GLY A 149 -19.20 0.79 -31.20
CA GLY A 149 -18.55 2.03 -30.82
C GLY A 149 -17.29 1.80 -30.01
N ILE A 150 -16.69 2.89 -29.54
CA ILE A 150 -15.53 2.87 -28.67
C ILE A 150 -16.00 3.24 -27.26
N TYR A 151 -15.66 2.42 -26.28
CA TYR A 151 -16.15 2.56 -24.91
C TYR A 151 -15.02 2.44 -23.90
N LYS A 152 -15.26 2.92 -22.69
CA LYS A 152 -14.48 2.57 -21.49
C LYS A 152 -15.42 2.27 -20.35
N ILE A 153 -14.94 1.49 -19.39
CA ILE A 153 -15.63 1.24 -18.13
C ILE A 153 -15.01 2.11 -17.04
N ARG A 154 -15.85 2.71 -16.22
CA ARG A 154 -15.48 3.30 -14.93
C ARG A 154 -16.15 2.49 -13.84
N VAL A 155 -15.42 2.09 -12.82
CA VAL A 155 -15.97 1.43 -11.64
C VAL A 155 -15.87 2.38 -10.45
N LYS A 156 -16.91 2.47 -9.63
CA LYS A 156 -16.84 3.25 -8.39
C LYS A 156 -16.31 2.35 -7.28
N THR A 157 -15.18 2.75 -6.72
CA THR A 157 -14.56 2.10 -5.58
C THR A 157 -15.61 1.94 -4.46
N PRO A 158 -15.87 0.73 -3.96
CA PRO A 158 -17.01 0.45 -3.09
C PRO A 158 -16.98 1.26 -1.78
N ASN A 159 -15.78 1.45 -1.23
CA ASN A 159 -15.52 2.29 -0.07
C ASN A 159 -14.01 2.65 -0.01
N PRO A 160 -13.57 3.63 0.81
CA PRO A 160 -12.21 4.17 0.78
C PRO A 160 -11.12 3.22 1.32
N THR A 161 -11.48 2.05 1.87
CA THR A 161 -10.53 1.03 2.31
C THR A 161 -10.13 0.05 1.20
N TYR A 162 -10.64 0.23 -0.02
CA TYR A 162 -10.24 -0.55 -1.18
C TYR A 162 -9.32 0.27 -2.10
N GLU A 163 -8.38 -0.40 -2.75
CA GLU A 163 -7.61 0.11 -3.88
C GLU A 163 -7.60 -0.94 -5.00
N PHE A 164 -7.29 -0.54 -6.23
CA PHE A 164 -7.18 -1.50 -7.33
C PHE A 164 -5.96 -2.41 -7.17
N VAL A 165 -6.09 -3.65 -7.65
CA VAL A 165 -4.93 -4.53 -7.86
C VAL A 165 -4.04 -3.97 -8.97
N THR A 166 -2.84 -4.53 -9.13
CA THR A 166 -2.00 -4.20 -10.30
C THR A 166 -2.72 -4.65 -11.58
N PRO A 167 -2.98 -3.76 -12.56
CA PRO A 167 -3.67 -4.15 -13.79
C PRO A 167 -2.76 -4.95 -14.72
N ASN A 168 -3.36 -5.73 -15.61
CA ASN A 168 -2.68 -6.56 -16.60
C ASN A 168 -1.56 -7.44 -15.99
N PHE A 169 -1.83 -8.03 -14.82
CA PHE A 169 -0.82 -8.75 -14.07
C PHE A 169 -0.65 -10.17 -14.62
N GLY A 170 0.48 -10.41 -15.25
CA GLY A 170 0.82 -11.71 -15.80
C GLY A 170 0.64 -11.75 -17.31
N LEU A 171 0.20 -12.89 -17.84
CA LEU A 171 -0.02 -13.12 -19.28
C LEU A 171 -1.42 -13.67 -19.58
N ASP A 172 -2.25 -13.89 -18.55
CA ASP A 172 -3.58 -14.48 -18.68
C ASP A 172 -4.64 -13.41 -18.45
N ASP A 173 -5.15 -12.92 -19.56
CA ASP A 173 -6.14 -11.83 -19.67
C ASP A 173 -7.49 -12.21 -19.03
N ASN A 174 -7.75 -13.50 -18.78
CA ASN A 174 -9.04 -13.95 -18.20
C ASN A 174 -9.09 -13.84 -16.68
N ILE A 175 -7.99 -13.43 -16.04
CA ILE A 175 -7.85 -13.46 -14.58
C ILE A 175 -7.13 -12.22 -14.02
N ASP A 176 -6.69 -11.28 -14.85
CA ASP A 176 -6.11 -10.03 -14.40
C ASP A 176 -7.10 -8.88 -14.52
N SER A 177 -6.74 -7.70 -14.01
CA SER A 177 -7.66 -6.56 -13.98
C SER A 177 -7.35 -5.54 -15.07
N ASP A 178 -8.41 -4.98 -15.68
CA ASP A 178 -8.33 -4.00 -16.76
C ASP A 178 -8.29 -2.53 -16.32
N VAL A 179 -8.41 -2.25 -15.02
CA VAL A 179 -8.46 -0.87 -14.53
C VAL A 179 -7.07 -0.25 -14.54
N THR A 180 -6.73 0.48 -15.61
CA THR A 180 -5.41 1.08 -15.79
C THR A 180 -5.29 2.55 -15.33
N ASP A 181 -6.40 3.29 -15.23
CA ASP A 181 -6.42 4.71 -14.85
C ASP A 181 -7.02 4.85 -13.44
N PHE A 182 -6.18 4.69 -12.41
CA PHE A 182 -6.63 4.71 -11.02
C PHE A 182 -7.25 6.04 -10.56
N PRO A 183 -6.73 7.23 -10.92
CA PRO A 183 -7.35 8.50 -10.55
C PRO A 183 -8.78 8.67 -11.08
N ASN A 184 -9.07 8.11 -12.26
CA ASN A 184 -10.40 8.17 -12.86
C ASN A 184 -11.22 6.88 -12.65
N GLU A 185 -10.62 5.87 -12.02
CA GLU A 185 -11.19 4.55 -11.74
C GLU A 185 -11.69 3.86 -13.02
N SER A 186 -10.92 3.93 -14.11
CA SER A 186 -11.35 3.47 -15.44
C SER A 186 -10.37 2.60 -16.21
N THR A 187 -10.91 1.80 -17.13
CA THR A 187 -10.17 1.00 -18.10
C THR A 187 -9.60 1.86 -19.24
N LEU A 188 -8.77 1.25 -20.09
CA LEU A 188 -8.51 1.79 -21.43
C LEU A 188 -9.79 1.74 -22.30
N ASN A 189 -9.74 2.47 -23.42
CA ASN A 189 -10.80 2.41 -24.42
C ASN A 189 -10.74 1.06 -25.18
N PHE A 190 -11.88 0.40 -25.33
CA PHE A 190 -12.05 -0.82 -26.12
C PHE A 190 -13.14 -0.62 -27.19
N THR A 191 -13.10 -1.46 -28.23
CA THR A 191 -14.05 -1.38 -29.35
C THR A 191 -15.11 -2.47 -29.22
N VAL A 192 -16.37 -2.07 -29.33
CA VAL A 192 -17.52 -2.97 -29.42
C VAL A 192 -17.97 -3.02 -30.88
N THR A 193 -18.14 -4.23 -31.40
CA THR A 193 -18.65 -4.51 -32.75
C THR A 193 -19.96 -5.31 -32.66
N TYR A 194 -20.64 -5.49 -33.81
CA TYR A 194 -21.90 -6.21 -33.86
C TYR A 194 -21.77 -7.64 -33.32
N ALA A 195 -22.72 -8.06 -32.48
CA ALA A 195 -22.79 -9.40 -31.88
C ALA A 195 -21.56 -9.83 -31.07
N GLN A 196 -20.69 -8.89 -30.70
CA GLN A 196 -19.50 -9.18 -29.91
C GLN A 196 -19.87 -9.51 -28.46
N ILE A 197 -19.19 -10.49 -27.89
CA ILE A 197 -19.29 -10.85 -26.49
C ILE A 197 -17.93 -10.52 -25.88
N ILE A 198 -17.89 -9.53 -24.98
CA ILE A 198 -16.70 -9.12 -24.24
C ILE A 198 -16.97 -9.44 -22.77
N HIS A 199 -16.51 -10.60 -22.33
CA HIS A 199 -16.64 -11.10 -20.96
C HIS A 199 -15.24 -11.30 -20.35
N ASP A 200 -14.33 -10.36 -20.58
CA ASP A 200 -13.00 -10.33 -19.96
C ASP A 200 -12.69 -8.99 -19.28
N ILE A 201 -13.69 -8.10 -19.13
CA ILE A 201 -13.44 -6.80 -18.49
C ILE A 201 -13.59 -6.95 -16.99
N ASP A 202 -12.46 -7.16 -16.34
CA ASP A 202 -12.33 -7.67 -15.01
C ASP A 202 -11.78 -6.58 -14.06
N ILE A 203 -12.40 -6.44 -12.88
CA ILE A 203 -12.06 -5.39 -11.90
C ILE A 203 -11.63 -6.02 -10.57
N GLY A 204 -10.32 -6.01 -10.32
CA GLY A 204 -9.75 -6.48 -9.07
C GLY A 204 -9.55 -5.34 -8.07
N PHE A 205 -10.04 -5.55 -6.85
CA PHE A 205 -9.69 -4.71 -5.70
C PHE A 205 -8.88 -5.49 -4.68
N LYS A 206 -8.05 -4.78 -3.93
CA LYS A 206 -7.41 -5.26 -2.69
C LYS A 206 -7.64 -4.26 -1.57
N SER A 207 -7.31 -4.65 -0.34
CA SER A 207 -7.38 -3.71 0.79
C SER A 207 -6.37 -2.59 0.56
N LYS A 208 -6.86 -1.35 0.54
CA LYS A 208 -6.00 -0.18 0.65
C LYS A 208 -5.32 -0.28 2.02
N PRO A 209 -3.99 -0.27 2.05
CA PRO A 209 -3.27 -0.23 3.31
C PRO A 209 -3.62 1.06 4.06
N LEU A 210 -4.22 0.92 5.23
CA LEU A 210 -4.75 2.06 5.96
C LEU A 210 -3.63 2.70 6.78
N PRO A 211 -3.28 3.97 6.54
CA PRO A 211 -2.29 4.65 7.36
C PRO A 211 -2.89 4.90 8.76
N VAL A 212 -2.19 4.46 9.81
CA VAL A 212 -2.36 5.11 11.12
C VAL A 212 -1.78 6.50 11.00
N ASP A 213 -2.61 7.50 11.29
CA ASP A 213 -2.18 8.89 11.23
C ASP A 213 -1.48 9.25 12.55
N LEU A 214 -0.16 9.24 12.51
CA LEU A 214 0.67 9.45 13.67
C LEU A 214 0.83 10.94 13.94
N SER A 215 0.25 11.43 15.03
CA SER A 215 0.32 12.84 15.42
C SER A 215 1.72 13.24 15.89
N ARG A 216 2.38 12.38 16.67
CA ARG A 216 3.73 12.59 17.20
C ARG A 216 4.39 11.26 17.56
N PHE A 217 5.72 11.22 17.50
CA PHE A 217 6.56 10.22 18.14
C PHE A 217 7.81 10.94 18.63
N ASP A 218 7.99 10.96 19.95
CA ASP A 218 9.03 11.69 20.66
C ASP A 218 9.67 10.79 21.71
N GLY A 219 10.82 11.23 22.22
CA GLY A 219 11.50 10.52 23.28
C GLY A 219 12.53 11.37 24.00
N ARG A 220 12.85 10.97 25.24
CA ARG A 220 13.85 11.63 26.08
C ARG A 220 14.57 10.64 26.98
N TRP A 221 15.79 11.00 27.38
CA TRP A 221 16.50 10.31 28.45
C TRP A 221 16.06 10.87 29.81
N ASN A 222 15.52 10.03 30.67
CA ASN A 222 15.20 10.36 32.05
C ASN A 222 16.41 10.08 32.93
N GLN A 223 17.17 11.12 33.25
CA GLN A 223 18.42 11.03 34.02
C GLN A 223 18.24 10.49 35.45
N ILE A 224 17.08 10.73 36.07
CA ILE A 224 16.83 10.34 37.47
C ILE A 224 16.59 8.83 37.56
N LYS A 225 15.84 8.28 36.60
CA LYS A 225 15.54 6.85 36.53
C LYS A 225 16.57 6.06 35.72
N ASP A 226 17.40 6.77 34.97
CA ASP A 226 18.37 6.26 34.00
C ASP A 226 17.74 5.33 32.95
N VAL A 227 16.66 5.81 32.32
CA VAL A 227 15.92 5.10 31.27
C VAL A 227 15.60 6.04 30.11
N ASN A 228 15.38 5.50 28.91
CA ASN A 228 14.83 6.25 27.79
C ASN A 228 13.30 6.10 27.79
N GLU A 229 12.58 7.22 27.84
CA GLU A 229 11.13 7.29 27.78
C GLU A 229 10.73 7.69 26.35
N LEU A 230 9.87 6.89 25.72
CA LEU A 230 9.29 7.11 24.41
C LEU A 230 7.79 7.34 24.54
N ASP A 231 7.25 8.31 23.82
CA ASP A 231 5.83 8.61 23.81
C ASP A 231 5.36 8.89 22.37
N TRP A 232 4.20 8.35 22.00
CA TRP A 232 3.56 8.66 20.72
C TRP A 232 2.06 8.81 20.84
N ALA A 233 1.46 9.42 19.82
CA ALA A 233 0.03 9.50 19.71
C ALA A 233 -0.45 9.34 18.27
N THR A 234 -1.61 8.74 18.13
CA THR A 234 -2.31 8.49 16.87
C THR A 234 -3.62 9.27 16.86
N LEU A 235 -3.93 9.94 15.74
CA LEU A 235 -5.22 10.63 15.57
C LEU A 235 -6.32 9.64 15.22
N SER A 236 -5.98 8.65 14.39
CA SER A 236 -6.82 7.51 14.04
C SER A 236 -6.00 6.23 13.90
N GLU A 237 -6.64 5.11 14.22
CA GLU A 237 -6.15 3.76 14.03
C GLU A 237 -7.24 2.95 13.36
N GLN A 238 -6.89 2.19 12.33
CA GLN A 238 -7.83 1.30 11.68
C GLN A 238 -7.11 0.03 11.29
N ASN A 239 -7.66 -1.11 11.69
CA ASN A 239 -7.03 -2.43 11.57
C ASN A 239 -5.59 -2.49 12.10
N SER A 240 -5.21 -1.64 13.06
CA SER A 240 -3.88 -1.70 13.64
C SER A 240 -3.79 -2.87 14.63
N ASP A 241 -2.72 -3.66 14.61
CA ASP A 241 -2.54 -4.75 15.58
C ASP A 241 -1.69 -4.31 16.77
N PHE A 242 -0.47 -3.84 16.50
CA PHE A 242 0.47 -3.35 17.51
C PHE A 242 1.54 -2.43 16.93
N PHE A 243 2.24 -1.74 17.83
CA PHE A 243 3.48 -1.03 17.54
C PHE A 243 4.66 -1.81 18.11
N GLU A 244 5.61 -2.18 17.27
CA GLU A 244 6.90 -2.72 17.68
C GLU A 244 7.91 -1.59 17.79
N VAL A 245 8.45 -1.41 19.00
CA VAL A 245 9.49 -0.43 19.27
C VAL A 245 10.83 -1.02 18.87
N GLN A 246 11.54 -0.33 17.98
CA GLN A 246 12.86 -0.74 17.51
C GLN A 246 13.93 0.27 17.91
N ARG A 247 15.09 -0.24 18.32
CA ARG A 247 16.25 0.54 18.78
C ARG A 247 17.49 0.22 17.97
N SER A 248 18.27 1.25 17.66
CA SER A 248 19.65 1.18 17.18
C SER A 248 20.56 1.95 18.13
N PHE A 249 21.78 1.48 18.34
CA PHE A 249 22.79 2.16 19.17
C PHE A 249 24.01 2.53 18.33
N LYS A 250 24.39 3.80 18.36
CA LYS A 250 25.54 4.35 17.59
C LYS A 250 25.52 3.95 16.10
N GLY A 251 24.33 3.92 15.50
CA GLY A 251 24.16 3.61 14.07
C GLY A 251 24.25 2.11 13.72
N SER A 252 24.16 1.21 14.70
CA SER A 252 23.99 -0.23 14.45
C SER A 252 22.68 -0.52 13.70
N ARG A 253 22.47 -1.78 13.29
CA ARG A 253 21.14 -2.22 12.85
C ARG A 253 20.09 -2.04 13.96
N TYR A 254 18.82 -1.93 13.56
CA TYR A 254 17.69 -1.87 14.47
C TYR A 254 17.33 -3.26 15.01
N PHE A 255 16.97 -3.33 16.29
CA PHE A 255 16.45 -4.51 16.96
C PHE A 255 15.13 -4.19 17.64
N ALA A 256 14.18 -5.14 17.66
CA ALA A 256 12.96 -5.01 18.43
C ALA A 256 13.28 -5.10 19.93
N ILE A 257 12.78 -4.14 20.70
CA ILE A 257 12.98 -4.05 22.15
C ILE A 257 11.67 -4.17 22.94
N GLY A 258 10.53 -4.10 22.25
CA GLY A 258 9.22 -4.35 22.85
C GLY A 258 8.07 -4.11 21.88
N GLN A 259 6.88 -4.49 22.31
CA GLN A 259 5.65 -4.30 21.55
C GLN A 259 4.58 -3.68 22.44
N VAL A 260 3.79 -2.78 21.88
CA VAL A 260 2.66 -2.13 22.54
C VAL A 260 1.42 -2.36 21.68
N LYS A 261 0.41 -3.01 22.27
CA LYS A 261 -0.88 -3.26 21.60
C LYS A 261 -1.54 -1.93 21.23
N SER A 262 -2.01 -1.80 19.99
CA SER A 262 -2.78 -0.62 19.57
C SER A 262 -4.25 -0.74 20.00
N ALA A 263 -5.07 0.28 19.73
CA ALA A 263 -6.50 0.25 20.01
C ALA A 263 -7.29 -0.55 18.96
N GLY A 264 -6.64 -1.09 17.91
CA GLY A 264 -7.33 -1.79 16.83
C GLY A 264 -7.97 -0.81 15.85
N ASN A 265 -9.11 -0.26 16.29
CA ASN A 265 -9.92 0.71 15.55
C ASN A 265 -10.27 1.88 16.47
N SER A 266 -9.84 3.09 16.11
CA SER A 266 -10.12 4.32 16.84
C SER A 266 -10.13 5.52 15.90
N ASN A 267 -11.12 6.39 16.04
CA ASN A 267 -11.13 7.73 15.41
C ASN A 267 -10.93 8.84 16.45
N THR A 268 -10.35 8.47 17.59
CA THR A 268 -10.05 9.37 18.72
C THR A 268 -8.58 9.27 19.06
N LEU A 269 -8.01 10.38 19.54
CA LEU A 269 -6.61 10.45 19.94
C LEU A 269 -6.27 9.30 20.92
N LYS A 270 -5.30 8.46 20.56
CA LYS A 270 -4.69 7.49 21.48
C LYS A 270 -3.27 7.91 21.80
N VAL A 271 -2.87 7.67 23.05
CA VAL A 271 -1.54 8.00 23.55
C VAL A 271 -0.94 6.73 24.12
N TYR A 272 0.31 6.49 23.77
CA TYR A 272 1.08 5.32 24.17
C TYR A 272 2.44 5.77 24.71
N ASN A 273 3.01 4.92 25.54
CA ASN A 273 4.36 5.11 26.08
C ASN A 273 5.12 3.78 26.07
N PHE A 274 6.44 3.89 26.05
CA PHE A 274 7.37 2.78 26.22
C PHE A 274 8.59 3.24 26.99
N VAL A 275 9.11 2.40 27.90
CA VAL A 275 10.32 2.67 28.67
C VAL A 275 11.38 1.65 28.28
N ASP A 276 12.53 2.15 27.84
CA ASP A 276 13.73 1.36 27.57
C ASP A 276 14.76 1.58 28.69
N ASP A 277 14.91 0.57 29.55
CA ASP A 277 15.84 0.54 30.68
C ASP A 277 17.17 -0.15 30.37
N ASP A 278 17.30 -0.78 29.20
CA ASP A 278 18.53 -1.45 28.75
C ASP A 278 19.48 -0.47 28.03
N ILE A 279 19.75 0.67 28.66
CA ILE A 279 20.52 1.78 28.06
C ILE A 279 21.89 1.98 28.71
N SER A 280 22.59 0.90 29.02
CA SER A 280 23.82 0.89 29.87
C SER A 280 25.01 1.72 29.39
N SER A 281 25.01 2.25 28.16
CA SER A 281 26.16 2.93 27.56
C SER A 281 25.85 4.37 27.19
N ASN A 282 26.84 5.26 27.26
CA ASN A 282 26.68 6.61 26.70
C ASN A 282 26.73 6.56 25.16
N GLY A 283 25.89 7.38 24.54
CA GLY A 283 25.82 7.51 23.09
C GLY A 283 24.44 7.87 22.57
N ILE A 284 24.31 7.79 21.24
CA ILE A 284 23.07 8.06 20.54
C ILE A 284 22.29 6.75 20.43
N TYR A 285 21.08 6.76 20.98
CA TYR A 285 20.07 5.73 20.79
C TYR A 285 19.04 6.24 19.80
N SER A 286 18.87 5.52 18.70
CA SER A 286 17.91 5.84 17.64
C SER A 286 16.72 4.90 17.74
N TYR A 287 15.51 5.46 17.77
CA TYR A 287 14.26 4.72 17.90
C TYR A 287 13.35 4.96 16.72
N ARG A 288 12.61 3.93 16.33
CA ARG A 288 11.49 4.00 15.37
C ARG A 288 10.41 3.02 15.79
N LEU A 289 9.17 3.30 15.40
CA LEU A 289 8.09 2.33 15.53
C LEU A 289 7.94 1.60 14.20
N ARG A 290 7.83 0.27 14.27
CA ARG A 290 7.29 -0.57 13.22
C ARG A 290 5.84 -0.85 13.60
N GLN A 291 4.93 -0.18 12.91
CA GLN A 291 3.52 -0.45 13.06
C GLN A 291 3.16 -1.68 12.26
N VAL A 292 2.40 -2.58 12.88
CA VAL A 292 1.89 -3.79 12.25
C VAL A 292 0.36 -3.76 12.33
N ASP A 293 -0.28 -3.97 11.19
CA ASP A 293 -1.72 -4.05 11.06
C ASP A 293 -2.20 -5.52 11.21
N ILE A 294 -3.50 -5.76 11.42
CA ILE A 294 -4.08 -7.08 11.67
C ILE A 294 -3.88 -8.04 10.48
N ASP A 295 -3.77 -7.48 9.28
CA ASP A 295 -3.45 -8.20 8.04
C ASP A 295 -1.95 -8.44 7.84
N GLY A 296 -1.11 -8.03 8.79
CA GLY A 296 0.34 -8.21 8.78
C GLY A 296 1.08 -7.13 7.98
N LYS A 297 0.40 -6.09 7.48
CA LYS A 297 1.09 -4.99 6.81
C LYS A 297 1.92 -4.16 7.78
N GLU A 298 3.05 -3.67 7.30
CA GLU A 298 4.02 -2.93 8.10
C GLU A 298 4.31 -1.53 7.57
N THR A 299 4.41 -0.57 8.48
CA THR A 299 4.87 0.81 8.19
C THR A 299 5.84 1.27 9.27
N PHE A 300 6.83 2.09 8.90
CA PHE A 300 7.81 2.65 9.84
C PHE A 300 7.60 4.15 10.04
N THR A 301 7.80 4.61 11.26
CA THR A 301 7.80 6.05 11.58
C THR A 301 9.12 6.72 11.19
N LYS A 302 9.14 8.05 11.31
CA LYS A 302 10.41 8.80 11.43
C LYS A 302 11.21 8.32 12.65
N VAL A 303 12.52 8.57 12.61
CA VAL A 303 13.46 8.19 13.67
C VAL A 303 13.55 9.29 14.72
N VAL A 304 13.50 8.90 15.99
CA VAL A 304 13.79 9.75 17.16
C VAL A 304 15.18 9.40 17.67
N ASN A 305 16.01 10.41 17.92
CA ASN A 305 17.34 10.22 18.49
C ASN A 305 17.37 10.74 19.93
N ILE A 306 17.80 9.90 20.86
CA ILE A 306 18.00 10.24 22.27
C ILE A 306 19.48 10.13 22.58
N ILE A 307 20.05 11.18 23.16
CA ILE A 307 21.45 11.20 23.60
C ILE A 307 21.47 10.85 25.09
N VAL A 308 22.13 9.74 25.41
CA VAL A 308 22.43 9.34 26.79
C VAL A 308 23.85 9.78 27.08
N ASP A 309 24.00 10.71 28.01
CA ASP A 309 25.29 11.24 28.43
C ASP A 309 25.37 11.27 29.95
N ARG A 310 25.64 10.10 30.54
CA ARG A 310 25.97 9.99 31.96
C ARG A 310 27.27 10.74 32.20
N VAL A 311 27.16 11.90 32.82
CA VAL A 311 28.30 12.58 33.43
C VAL A 311 28.69 11.73 34.65
N SER A 312 29.62 10.79 34.48
CA SER A 312 30.37 10.28 35.63
C SER A 312 31.12 11.48 36.22
N ASP A 313 31.12 11.65 37.54
CA ASP A 313 32.10 12.49 38.22
C ASP A 313 33.50 11.98 37.83
N ARG A 314 34.07 12.53 36.76
CA ARG A 314 35.38 12.15 36.26
C ARG A 314 36.39 12.62 37.28
N SER A 315 36.93 11.69 38.05
CA SER A 315 37.89 12.01 39.11
C SER A 315 39.16 11.20 38.92
N VAL A 316 40.30 11.88 39.01
CA VAL A 316 41.61 11.26 39.13
C VAL A 316 42.12 11.61 40.52
N VAL A 317 42.32 10.60 41.35
CA VAL A 317 42.86 10.77 42.70
C VAL A 317 44.16 9.99 42.81
N MET A 318 45.18 10.61 43.40
CA MET A 318 46.50 10.01 43.58
C MET A 318 46.83 9.94 45.07
N TYR A 319 47.21 8.74 45.56
CA TYR A 319 47.65 8.56 46.93
C TYR A 319 48.62 7.37 47.11
N PRO A 320 49.51 7.40 48.12
CA PRO A 320 49.85 8.57 48.94
C PRO A 320 50.63 9.59 48.10
N ASN A 321 50.56 10.86 48.49
CA ASN A 321 51.39 11.92 47.93
C ASN A 321 51.70 12.94 49.05
N PRO A 322 52.96 13.06 49.53
CA PRO A 322 54.20 12.46 48.97
C PRO A 322 54.28 10.93 49.02
N ALA A 323 54.99 10.32 48.07
CA ALA A 323 55.15 8.87 47.90
C ALA A 323 56.64 8.45 48.01
N THR A 324 56.89 7.21 48.45
CA THR A 324 58.24 6.67 48.67
C THR A 324 58.65 5.57 47.68
N GLN A 325 57.78 4.58 47.47
CA GLN A 325 58.06 3.41 46.61
C GLN A 325 56.94 3.14 45.60
N MET A 326 55.69 3.36 46.01
CA MET A 326 54.50 3.13 45.20
C MET A 326 53.58 4.34 45.26
N VAL A 327 52.81 4.56 44.20
CA VAL A 327 51.67 5.47 44.19
C VAL A 327 50.47 4.80 43.52
N THR A 328 49.29 4.95 44.10
CA THR A 328 48.03 4.47 43.55
C THR A 328 47.32 5.62 42.85
N VAL A 329 46.88 5.38 41.62
CA VAL A 329 46.02 6.27 40.84
C VAL A 329 44.65 5.63 40.74
N GLU A 330 43.68 6.28 41.37
CA GLU A 330 42.28 5.88 41.37
C GLU A 330 41.52 6.73 40.35
N LEU A 331 40.88 6.06 39.40
CA LEU A 331 40.19 6.66 38.28
C LEU A 331 38.71 6.30 38.35
N SER A 332 37.85 7.32 38.35
CA SER A 332 36.40 7.18 38.18
C SER A 332 36.02 7.76 36.82
N ALA A 333 35.48 6.92 35.95
CA ALA A 333 34.98 7.28 34.62
C ALA A 333 34.05 6.17 34.11
N ASN A 334 33.40 6.40 32.97
CA ASN A 334 32.50 5.41 32.39
C ASN A 334 33.26 4.15 31.94
N GLU A 335 32.61 2.98 32.08
CA GLU A 335 33.13 1.73 31.53
C GLU A 335 33.27 1.86 30.01
N GLY A 336 34.39 1.36 29.46
CA GLY A 336 34.70 1.52 28.04
C GLY A 336 35.50 2.79 27.69
N SER A 337 35.69 3.72 28.64
CA SER A 337 36.58 4.87 28.43
C SER A 337 38.03 4.43 28.20
N LYS A 338 38.72 5.10 27.27
CA LYS A 338 40.15 4.90 27.01
C LYS A 338 40.95 5.77 27.96
N VAL A 339 41.96 5.19 28.60
CA VAL A 339 42.83 5.92 29.50
C VAL A 339 44.30 5.68 29.21
N ALA A 340 45.11 6.74 29.25
CA ALA A 340 46.56 6.66 29.22
C ALA A 340 47.20 7.51 30.34
N ALA A 341 48.32 7.06 30.91
CA ALA A 341 49.08 7.82 31.92
C ALA A 341 50.59 7.86 31.68
N SER A 342 51.22 8.98 32.07
CA SER A 342 52.66 9.22 31.96
C SER A 342 53.17 10.19 33.03
N ILE A 343 54.43 10.05 33.44
CA ILE A 343 55.09 10.92 34.42
C ILE A 343 56.23 11.71 33.75
N PHE A 344 56.27 13.00 34.06
CA PHE A 344 57.27 13.96 33.59
C PHE A 344 58.04 14.56 34.77
N ASP A 345 59.33 14.89 34.57
CA ASP A 345 60.09 15.67 35.53
C ASP A 345 59.72 17.17 35.49
N ASN A 346 60.35 17.97 36.37
CA ASN A 346 60.10 19.40 36.48
C ASN A 346 60.55 20.23 35.25
N THR A 347 61.26 19.64 34.30
CA THR A 347 61.63 20.26 33.02
C THR A 347 60.66 19.89 31.90
N GLY A 348 59.65 19.05 32.18
CA GLY A 348 58.72 18.52 31.20
C GLY A 348 59.27 17.33 30.41
N LYS A 349 60.41 16.76 30.81
CA LYS A 349 60.97 15.57 30.16
C LYS A 349 60.22 14.33 30.65
N LEU A 350 59.81 13.48 29.71
CA LEU A 350 59.19 12.18 30.01
C LEU A 350 60.19 11.29 30.78
N VAL A 351 59.79 10.84 31.97
CA VAL A 351 60.60 9.93 32.81
C VAL A 351 59.99 8.55 32.93
N MET A 352 58.66 8.43 32.74
CA MET A 352 57.95 7.16 32.67
C MET A 352 56.73 7.32 31.77
N GLY A 353 56.64 6.55 30.69
CA GLY A 353 55.52 6.60 29.74
C GLY A 353 54.78 5.27 29.69
N GLY A 354 53.53 5.30 29.18
CA GLY A 354 52.72 4.08 29.00
C GLY A 354 52.44 3.33 30.31
N ILE A 355 52.21 4.06 31.40
CA ILE A 355 52.01 3.48 32.74
C ILE A 355 50.80 2.53 32.75
N PHE A 356 49.73 2.97 32.11
CA PHE A 356 48.60 2.16 31.67
C PHE A 356 48.09 2.81 30.39
N ASP A 357 47.60 1.99 29.46
CA ASP A 357 46.98 2.39 28.19
C ASP A 357 45.88 1.37 27.87
N GLU A 358 44.72 1.55 28.51
CA GLU A 358 43.70 0.51 28.61
C GLU A 358 42.29 1.09 28.48
N VAL A 359 41.36 0.18 28.19
CA VAL A 359 39.92 0.45 28.26
C VAL A 359 39.42 0.06 29.63
N LEU A 360 38.80 1.00 30.35
CA LEU A 360 38.29 0.76 31.71
C LEU A 360 37.20 -0.32 31.70
N GLN A 361 37.34 -1.31 32.58
CA GLN A 361 36.43 -2.46 32.70
C GLN A 361 35.37 -2.28 33.81
N LYS A 362 35.44 -1.16 34.55
CA LYS A 362 34.57 -0.82 35.69
C LYS A 362 34.46 0.69 35.81
N SER A 363 33.42 1.18 36.50
CA SER A 363 33.23 2.62 36.77
C SER A 363 34.32 3.23 37.66
N LYS A 364 35.10 2.40 38.37
CA LYS A 364 36.20 2.79 39.23
C LYS A 364 37.35 1.78 39.13
N ASN A 365 38.54 2.24 38.76
CA ASN A 365 39.74 1.41 38.63
C ASN A 365 40.89 2.00 39.44
N ALA A 366 41.75 1.15 39.98
CA ALA A 366 42.92 1.54 40.76
C ALA A 366 44.18 0.94 40.14
N TYR A 367 45.16 1.79 39.84
CA TYR A 367 46.42 1.42 39.21
C TYR A 367 47.57 1.69 40.20
N ASN A 368 48.34 0.65 40.51
CA ASN A 368 49.51 0.76 41.38
C ASN A 368 50.76 0.95 40.53
N ILE A 369 51.46 2.07 40.75
CA ILE A 369 52.63 2.47 39.98
C ILE A 369 53.88 2.36 40.88
N ASP A 370 54.86 1.57 40.47
CA ASP A 370 56.17 1.50 41.10
C ASP A 370 57.02 2.71 40.68
N ILE A 371 57.42 3.51 41.66
CA ILE A 371 58.21 4.74 41.48
C ILE A 371 59.64 4.62 42.01
N ASN A 372 60.11 3.41 42.30
CA ASN A 372 61.48 3.17 42.81
C ASN A 372 62.56 3.69 41.87
N ILE A 373 62.29 3.79 40.56
CA ILE A 373 63.26 4.31 39.57
C ILE A 373 63.45 5.82 39.69
N LEU A 374 62.47 6.54 40.24
CA LEU A 374 62.47 8.00 40.32
C LEU A 374 63.38 8.48 41.45
N LYS A 375 64.11 9.58 41.23
CA LYS A 375 64.92 10.22 42.30
C LYS A 375 63.99 11.08 43.18
N PRO A 376 64.40 11.45 44.41
CA PRO A 376 63.64 12.42 45.20
C PRO A 376 63.44 13.72 44.43
N GLY A 377 62.20 14.23 44.40
CA GLY A 377 61.87 15.39 43.58
C GLY A 377 60.38 15.58 43.35
N VAL A 378 60.05 16.60 42.55
CA VAL A 378 58.69 16.92 42.12
C VAL A 378 58.52 16.51 40.67
N TYR A 379 57.44 15.79 40.40
CA TYR A 379 57.06 15.25 39.10
C TYR A 379 55.62 15.64 38.77
N THR A 380 55.25 15.49 37.51
CA THR A 380 53.87 15.68 37.02
C THR A 380 53.37 14.37 36.45
N LEU A 381 52.30 13.81 37.03
CA LEU A 381 51.50 12.77 36.40
C LEU A 381 50.51 13.42 35.44
N MET A 382 50.56 13.03 34.17
CA MET A 382 49.56 13.37 33.17
C MET A 382 48.67 12.15 32.93
N VAL A 383 47.35 12.34 32.98
CA VAL A 383 46.35 11.32 32.67
C VAL A 383 45.45 11.83 31.55
N ILE A 384 45.31 11.03 30.50
CA ILE A 384 44.44 11.30 29.36
C ILE A 384 43.25 10.35 29.44
N LEU A 385 42.03 10.89 29.53
CA LEU A 385 40.77 10.14 29.59
C LEU A 385 39.90 10.53 28.39
N ASP A 386 39.69 9.61 27.44
CA ASP A 386 38.94 9.86 26.19
C ASP A 386 39.37 11.14 25.45
N GLY A 387 40.65 11.51 25.57
CA GLY A 387 41.24 12.73 24.98
C GLY A 387 41.33 13.93 25.93
N ASP A 388 40.64 13.92 27.07
CA ASP A 388 40.73 14.97 28.08
C ASP A 388 41.99 14.79 28.94
N ILE A 389 42.79 15.85 29.05
CA ILE A 389 44.06 15.85 29.77
C ILE A 389 43.87 16.42 31.17
N SER A 390 44.33 15.68 32.17
CA SER A 390 44.47 16.15 33.55
C SER A 390 45.90 15.97 34.04
N THR A 391 46.37 16.90 34.89
CA THR A 391 47.74 16.87 35.43
C THR A 391 47.72 16.94 36.96
N HIS A 392 48.57 16.13 37.58
CA HIS A 392 48.64 15.99 39.03
C HIS A 392 50.09 16.07 39.48
N LYS A 393 50.36 16.90 40.49
CA LYS A 393 51.69 17.00 41.09
C LYS A 393 51.98 15.74 41.91
N LEU A 394 53.08 15.06 41.62
CA LEU A 394 53.61 13.92 42.38
C LEU A 394 54.89 14.34 43.12
N ILE A 395 54.94 14.13 44.44
CA ILE A 395 56.12 14.41 45.25
C ILE A 395 56.74 13.07 45.66
N VAL A 396 57.99 12.84 45.28
CA VAL A 396 58.75 11.62 45.64
C VAL A 396 59.74 11.96 46.74
N ILE A 397 59.65 11.26 47.87
CA ILE A 397 60.57 11.36 49.01
C ILE A 397 61.18 9.98 49.29
N LYS A 398 62.49 9.89 49.52
CA LYS A 398 63.18 8.62 49.81
C LYS A 398 64.02 8.73 51.05
#